data_AF-A0A5Y8WLY0-F1
#
_entry.id   AF-A0A5Y8WLY0-F1
#
_cell.length_a   1.000
_cell.length_b   1.000
_cell.length_c   1.000
_cell.angle_alpha   90.00
_cell.angle_beta   90.00
_cell.angle_gamma   90.00
#
_symmetry.space_group_name_H-M   'P 1'
#
loop_
_entity.id
_entity.type
_entity.pdbx_description
1 polymer ?
#
loop_
_entity_poly.entity_id
_entity_poly.type
_entity_poly.pdbx_seq_one_letter_code
_entity_poly.pdbx_strand_id
1 'polypeptide(L)'
;MLINQSFEIDSCDDVELNIKRTSKLEYRISYDDEKDIKAIVFIIGGFGANANISFLDFDREYIAKNFDVATVNVFYHCFCHRRSNVEKYSAYKYFQE
;
A
#
# COMPACT_ATOMS: atom_id res chain seq x y z
N MET A 1 -10.31 -16.99 9.89
CA MET A 1 -9.92 -15.78 10.62
C MET A 1 -9.24 -14.78 9.69
N LEU A 2 -9.55 -13.49 9.82
CA LEU A 2 -8.90 -12.44 9.02
C LEU A 2 -7.42 -12.30 9.41
N ILE A 3 -6.54 -12.59 8.47
CA ILE A 3 -5.08 -12.45 8.60
C ILE A 3 -4.64 -11.14 7.94
N ASN A 4 -3.77 -10.40 8.62
CA ASN A 4 -3.16 -9.16 8.13
C ASN A 4 -1.64 -9.27 8.20
N GLN A 5 -0.96 -9.03 7.08
CA GLN A 5 0.50 -9.07 7.03
C GLN A 5 1.04 -7.90 6.21
N SER A 6 2.22 -7.44 6.57
CA SER A 6 2.95 -6.36 5.89
C SER A 6 4.30 -6.88 5.43
N PHE A 7 4.71 -6.49 4.23
CA PHE A 7 5.93 -6.94 3.59
C PHE A 7 6.66 -5.78 2.94
N GLU A 8 7.96 -5.97 2.74
CA GLU A 8 8.83 -5.05 2.03
C GLU A 8 9.65 -5.84 1.00
N ILE A 9 9.73 -5.34 -0.24
CA ILE A 9 10.54 -5.94 -1.32
C ILE A 9 11.47 -4.91 -1.94
N ASP A 10 12.56 -5.40 -2.55
CA ASP A 10 13.35 -4.59 -3.46
C ASP A 10 12.51 -4.20 -4.67
N SER A 11 12.61 -2.94 -5.07
CA SER A 11 11.93 -2.44 -6.25
C SER A 11 12.85 -2.43 -7.47
N CYS A 12 12.27 -2.26 -8.65
CA CYS A 12 13.02 -2.09 -9.88
C CYS A 12 13.52 -0.65 -10.04
N ASP A 13 14.68 -0.51 -10.69
CA ASP A 13 15.19 0.79 -11.12
C ASP A 13 14.25 1.43 -12.14
N ASP A 14 14.13 2.75 -12.08
CA ASP A 14 13.37 3.54 -13.04
C ASP A 14 14.24 3.80 -14.27
N VAL A 15 14.04 2.98 -15.29
CA VAL A 15 14.85 3.01 -16.52
C VAL A 15 14.61 4.28 -17.33
N GLU A 16 13.36 4.77 -17.36
CA GLU A 16 12.99 5.97 -18.13
C GLU A 16 13.65 7.23 -17.55
N LEU A 17 13.70 7.33 -16.23
CA LEU A 17 14.29 8.47 -15.53
C LEU A 17 15.76 8.26 -15.15
N ASN A 18 16.34 7.08 -15.44
CA ASN A 18 17.68 6.66 -15.01
C ASN A 18 17.90 6.82 -13.49
N ILE A 19 16.89 6.47 -12.69
CA ILE A 19 16.93 6.56 -11.23
C ILE A 19 17.07 5.16 -10.64
N LYS A 20 18.16 4.92 -9.91
CA LYS A 20 18.31 3.72 -9.10
C LYS A 20 17.41 3.78 -7.87
N ARG A 21 16.61 2.74 -7.64
CA ARG A 21 15.69 2.70 -6.49
C ARG A 21 16.36 1.97 -5.33
N THR A 22 16.59 2.68 -4.23
CA THR A 22 17.18 2.12 -3.00
C THR A 22 16.15 1.89 -1.89
N SER A 23 15.00 2.56 -1.96
CA SER A 23 13.90 2.38 -1.02
C SER A 23 13.14 1.09 -1.29
N LYS A 24 12.84 0.33 -0.23
CA LYS A 24 11.96 -0.82 -0.31
C LYS A 24 10.53 -0.41 -0.65
N LEU A 25 9.84 -1.26 -1.41
CA LEU A 25 8.42 -1.12 -1.70
C LEU A 25 7.61 -1.86 -0.62
N GLU A 26 6.76 -1.14 0.10
CA GLU A 26 5.83 -1.73 1.08
C GLU A 26 4.55 -2.22 0.38
N TYR A 27 4.08 -3.40 0.78
CA TYR A 27 2.73 -3.85 0.48
C TYR A 27 2.13 -4.61 1.67
N ARG A 28 0.80 -4.60 1.75
CA ARG A 28 0.05 -5.25 2.83
C ARG A 28 -0.99 -6.18 2.26
N ILE A 29 -1.18 -7.34 2.88
CA ILE A 29 -2.16 -8.32 2.44
C ILE A 29 -3.19 -8.59 3.55
N SER A 30 -4.45 -8.72 3.17
CA SER A 30 -5.50 -9.33 3.99
C SER A 30 -6.07 -10.54 3.29
N TYR A 31 -6.30 -11.62 4.03
CA TYR A 31 -7.08 -12.76 3.57
C TYR A 31 -7.73 -13.44 4.77
N ASP A 32 -8.82 -14.18 4.54
CA ASP A 32 -9.44 -14.98 5.58
C ASP A 32 -8.98 -16.44 5.42
N ASP A 33 -8.23 -16.96 6.39
CA ASP A 33 -7.63 -18.30 6.32
C ASP A 33 -8.65 -19.45 6.46
N GLU A 34 -9.92 -19.13 6.74
CA GLU A 34 -11.03 -20.09 6.73
C GLU A 34 -11.68 -20.23 5.35
N LYS A 35 -11.34 -19.36 4.38
CA LYS A 35 -11.94 -19.35 3.04
C LYS A 35 -11.02 -19.96 1.99
N ASP A 36 -11.62 -20.57 0.97
CA ASP A 36 -10.90 -21.01 -0.22
C ASP A 36 -10.72 -19.84 -1.20
N ILE A 37 -9.52 -19.25 -1.21
CA ILE A 37 -9.21 -18.03 -1.97
C ILE A 37 -9.33 -18.27 -3.48
N LYS A 38 -10.22 -17.53 -4.15
CA LYS A 38 -10.52 -17.63 -5.58
C LYS A 38 -9.79 -16.63 -6.45
N ALA A 39 -9.37 -15.50 -5.88
CA ALA A 39 -8.68 -14.44 -6.61
C ALA A 39 -7.78 -13.61 -5.69
N ILE A 40 -6.90 -12.84 -6.33
CA ILE A 40 -6.10 -11.81 -5.68
C ILE A 40 -6.56 -10.45 -6.20
N VAL A 41 -6.87 -9.52 -5.30
CA VAL A 41 -7.33 -8.17 -5.61
C VAL A 41 -6.26 -7.17 -5.22
N PHE A 42 -5.77 -6.38 -6.17
CA PHE A 42 -4.81 -5.31 -5.91
C PHE A 42 -5.52 -3.95 -5.81
N ILE A 43 -5.32 -3.26 -4.70
CA ILE A 43 -5.79 -1.89 -4.49
C ILE A 43 -4.60 -0.96 -4.72
N ILE A 44 -4.68 -0.17 -5.79
CA ILE A 44 -3.70 0.85 -6.15
C ILE A 44 -4.33 2.21 -5.89
N GLY A 45 -3.86 2.89 -4.84
CA GLY A 45 -4.39 4.20 -4.46
C GLY A 45 -4.12 5.28 -5.52
N GLY A 46 -5.08 6.16 -5.77
CA GLY A 46 -4.87 7.34 -6.61
C GLY A 46 -3.95 8.38 -5.95
N PHE A 47 -3.78 9.52 -6.63
CA PHE A 47 -3.02 10.64 -6.11
C PHE A 47 -3.61 11.16 -4.79
N GLY A 48 -2.81 11.12 -3.72
CA GLY A 48 -3.23 11.59 -2.39
C GLY A 48 -3.92 10.54 -1.52
N ALA A 49 -3.97 9.27 -1.94
CA ALA A 49 -4.44 8.17 -1.09
C ALA A 49 -3.66 8.05 0.24
N ASN A 50 -2.44 8.59 0.28
CA ASN A 50 -1.60 8.65 1.46
C ASN A 50 -2.12 9.61 2.56
N ALA A 51 -3.08 10.49 2.26
CA ALA A 51 -3.60 11.48 3.21
C ALA A 51 -4.20 10.81 4.47
N ASN A 52 -4.81 9.64 4.30
CA ASN A 52 -5.26 8.82 5.41
C ASN A 52 -5.15 7.32 5.10
N ILE A 53 -4.17 6.66 5.72
CA ILE A 53 -3.88 5.24 5.49
C ILE A 53 -4.97 4.32 6.04
N SER A 54 -5.74 4.77 7.05
CA SER A 54 -6.77 3.93 7.65
C SER A 54 -7.86 3.52 6.65
N PHE A 55 -8.11 4.35 5.63
CA PHE A 55 -9.07 4.00 4.57
C PHE A 55 -8.56 2.83 3.72
N LEU A 56 -7.28 2.86 3.34
CA LEU A 56 -6.68 1.76 2.59
C LEU A 56 -6.71 0.46 3.41
N ASP A 57 -6.35 0.53 4.70
CA ASP A 57 -6.39 -0.64 5.58
C ASP A 57 -7.82 -1.18 5.75
N PHE A 58 -8.80 -0.28 5.96
CA PHE A 58 -10.21 -0.64 6.05
C PHE A 58 -10.72 -1.32 4.78
N ASP A 59 -10.48 -0.73 3.61
CA ASP A 59 -10.96 -1.28 2.33
C ASP A 59 -10.38 -2.67 2.07
N ARG A 60 -9.06 -2.84 2.31
CA ARG A 60 -8.35 -4.12 2.18
C ARG A 60 -8.95 -5.19 3.07
N GLU A 61 -9.16 -4.88 4.34
CA GLU A 61 -9.74 -5.80 5.33
C GLU A 61 -11.20 -6.11 5.02
N TYR A 62 -11.97 -5.11 4.63
CA TYR A 62 -13.38 -5.26 4.27
C TYR A 62 -13.55 -6.18 3.08
N ILE A 63 -12.76 -6.02 2.01
CA ILE A 63 -12.85 -6.87 0.82
C ILE A 63 -12.47 -8.31 1.16
N ALA A 64 -11.34 -8.54 1.84
CA ALA A 64 -10.93 -9.88 2.27
C ALA A 64 -11.95 -10.57 3.20
N LYS A 65 -12.61 -9.79 4.08
CA LYS A 65 -13.63 -10.31 4.99
C LYS A 65 -14.93 -10.66 4.28
N ASN A 66 -15.31 -9.96 3.21
CA ASN A 66 -16.61 -10.17 2.56
C ASN A 66 -16.56 -11.07 1.32
N PHE A 67 -15.38 -11.25 0.70
CA PHE A 67 -15.21 -12.04 -0.52
C PHE A 67 -14.15 -13.13 -0.32
N ASP A 68 -14.17 -14.17 -1.17
CA ASP A 68 -13.20 -15.26 -1.15
C ASP A 68 -11.90 -14.85 -1.88
N VAL A 69 -11.26 -13.79 -1.40
CA VAL A 69 -10.12 -13.17 -2.07
C VAL A 69 -9.01 -12.79 -1.09
N ALA A 70 -7.77 -12.84 -1.57
CA ALA A 70 -6.65 -12.18 -0.92
C ALA A 70 -6.56 -10.75 -1.46
N THR A 71 -6.59 -9.74 -0.58
CA THR A 71 -6.57 -8.33 -0.97
C THR A 71 -5.21 -7.72 -0.63
N VAL A 72 -4.61 -7.01 -1.59
CA VAL A 72 -3.26 -6.45 -1.50
C VAL A 72 -3.31 -4.93 -1.67
N ASN A 73 -2.81 -4.18 -0.69
CA ASN A 73 -2.52 -2.75 -0.82
C ASN A 73 -1.05 -2.59 -1.21
N VAL A 74 -0.79 -1.80 -2.26
CA VAL A 74 0.58 -1.48 -2.69
C VAL A 74 0.88 -0.01 -2.43
N PHE A 75 1.93 0.26 -1.67
CA PHE A 75 2.43 1.61 -1.43
C PHE A 75 3.46 1.92 -2.51
N TYR A 76 2.95 2.27 -3.70
CA TYR A 76 3.75 2.48 -4.91
C TYR A 76 4.80 3.60 -4.78
N HIS A 77 5.69 3.71 -5.76
CA HIS A 77 6.72 4.75 -5.74
C HIS A 77 6.14 6.15 -5.64
N CYS A 78 6.81 6.99 -4.85
CA CYS A 78 6.35 8.34 -4.55
C CYS A 78 4.96 8.40 -3.89
N PHE A 79 4.43 7.33 -3.29
CA PHE A 79 3.10 7.32 -2.66
C PHE A 79 2.80 8.54 -1.76
N CYS A 80 3.82 9.05 -1.05
CA CYS A 80 3.73 10.16 -0.09
C CYS A 80 3.63 11.56 -0.77
N HIS A 81 2.52 11.87 -1.44
CA HIS A 81 2.33 13.16 -2.15
C HIS A 81 1.56 14.23 -1.36
N ARG A 82 0.75 13.84 -0.36
CA ARG A 82 -0.02 14.76 0.49
C ARG A 82 0.44 14.72 1.94
N ARG A 83 0.09 15.74 2.74
CA ARG A 83 0.22 15.64 4.19
C ARG A 83 -0.66 14.48 4.67
N SER A 84 -0.06 13.58 5.43
CA SER A 84 -0.74 12.41 5.98
C SER A 84 -1.00 12.60 7.47
N ASN A 85 -2.01 11.91 7.99
CA ASN A 85 -2.16 11.71 9.43
C ASN A 85 -1.10 10.77 10.02
N VAL A 86 -0.38 10.03 9.18
CA VAL A 86 0.74 9.15 9.58
C VAL A 86 2.04 9.72 9.02
N GLU A 87 2.94 10.12 9.91
CA GLU A 87 4.22 10.78 9.59
C GLU A 87 5.04 10.03 8.52
N LYS A 88 5.19 8.71 8.63
CA LYS A 88 5.89 7.87 7.63
C LYS A 88 5.41 8.09 6.20
N TYR A 89 4.11 8.36 6.01
CA TYR A 89 3.51 8.52 4.69
C TYR A 89 3.19 9.97 4.34
N SER A 90 3.60 10.93 5.16
CA SER A 90 3.30 12.35 4.97
C SER A 90 4.33 12.99 4.05
N ALA A 91 3.85 13.72 3.05
CA ALA A 91 4.68 14.65 2.29
C ALA A 91 5.07 15.82 3.19
N TYR A 92 6.25 15.76 3.81
CA TYR A 92 6.85 16.93 4.44
C TYR A 92 7.46 17.81 3.36
N LYS A 93 7.04 19.08 3.32
CA LYS A 93 7.81 20.08 2.59
C LYS A 93 9.20 20.17 3.24
N TYR A 94 10.23 19.69 2.55
CA TYR A 94 11.60 20.22 2.69
C TYR A 94 11.72 21.64 2.10
N PHE A 95 10.64 22.42 2.14
CA PHE A 95 10.66 23.87 1.96
C PHE A 95 10.43 24.47 3.34
N GLN A 96 11.36 24.19 4.24
CA GLN A 96 11.63 25.12 5.33
C GLN A 96 12.42 26.26 4.70
N GLU A 97 12.00 27.49 4.96
CA GLU A 97 12.72 28.71 4.57
C GLU A 97 14.18 28.69 5.04
#